data_AF-A0A6J4MLW7-F1
#
_entry.id   AF-A0A6J4MLW7-F1
#
_cell.length_a   1.000
_cell.length_b   1.000
_cell.length_c   1.000
_cell.angle_alpha   90.00
_cell.angle_beta   90.00
_cell.angle_gamma   90.00
#
_symmetry.space_group_name_H-M   'P 1'
#
loop_
_entity.id
_entity.type
_entity.pdbx_description
1 polymer ?
#
loop_
_entity_poly.entity_id
_entity_poly.type
_entity_poly.pdbx_seq_one_letter_code
_entity_poly.pdbx_strand_id
1 'polypeptide(L)'
;MSERSDSAVLALPGARIFGRRAGDAEGVFRGRGEGSLLAATYRAADGWFFWLLAAHLPLIAGLSLMRGTWLAALAFGVPVIAAAMAAARLARGTFFARCAVATSLLLLSALIIHQSGGMIEMHFHIFAILSFLLMYRDWRVPVVGAAVVAVYHAAAHVAQMAG
;
A
#
# COMPACT_ATOMS: atom_id res chain seq x y z
N MET A 1 -24.79 -53.48 16.61
CA MET A 1 -25.43 -52.55 17.57
C MET A 1 -24.78 -51.18 17.31
N SER A 2 -25.27 -50.43 16.32
CA SER A 2 -26.15 -49.23 16.48
C SER A 2 -25.48 -48.20 17.40
N GLU A 3 -25.08 -47.02 16.95
CA GLU A 3 -25.99 -45.97 16.51
C GLU A 3 -25.38 -44.97 15.51
N ARG A 4 -26.24 -44.56 14.59
CA ARG A 4 -26.11 -43.50 13.59
C ARG A 4 -26.66 -42.21 14.21
N SER A 5 -25.80 -41.24 14.48
CA SER A 5 -26.20 -39.88 14.88
C SER A 5 -26.36 -39.03 13.61
N ASP A 6 -27.54 -39.12 12.99
CA ASP A 6 -28.00 -38.18 11.97
C ASP A 6 -28.39 -36.87 12.69
N SER A 7 -27.45 -35.94 12.82
CA SER A 7 -27.74 -34.55 13.19
C SER A 7 -28.45 -33.86 12.03
N ALA A 8 -29.78 -34.04 11.99
CA ALA A 8 -30.67 -33.33 11.10
C ALA A 8 -30.59 -31.82 11.39
N VAL A 9 -29.70 -31.14 10.67
CA VAL A 9 -29.76 -29.70 10.45
C VAL A 9 -31.11 -29.43 9.78
N LEU A 10 -32.07 -28.99 10.57
CA LEU A 10 -33.40 -28.57 10.13
C LEU A 10 -33.27 -27.32 9.24
N ALA A 11 -32.91 -27.53 7.99
CA ALA A 11 -32.93 -26.50 6.96
C ALA A 11 -34.40 -26.24 6.60
N LEU A 12 -35.01 -25.21 7.21
CA LEU A 12 -36.38 -24.79 6.90
C LEU A 12 -36.40 -24.10 5.53
N PRO A 13 -36.86 -24.78 4.45
CA PRO A 13 -36.85 -24.20 3.13
C PRO A 13 -38.01 -23.20 3.05
N GLY A 14 -37.70 -21.91 2.82
CA GLY A 14 -38.72 -20.91 2.50
C GLY A 14 -39.30 -20.11 3.67
N ALA A 15 -38.60 -20.01 4.80
CA ALA A 15 -38.99 -19.11 5.89
C ALA A 15 -39.08 -17.65 5.40
N ARG A 16 -40.29 -17.12 5.32
CA ARG A 16 -40.61 -15.71 5.00
C ARG A 16 -40.98 -15.00 6.29
N ILE A 17 -40.08 -14.20 6.83
CA ILE A 17 -40.40 -13.32 7.97
C ILE A 17 -40.83 -11.99 7.38
N PHE A 18 -42.08 -11.61 7.64
CA PHE A 18 -42.63 -10.31 7.21
C PHE A 18 -42.53 -10.08 5.68
N GLY A 19 -42.97 -11.04 4.88
CA GLY A 19 -43.13 -10.90 3.42
C GLY A 19 -41.83 -10.85 2.59
N ARG A 20 -40.65 -10.77 3.23
CA ARG A 20 -39.33 -10.79 2.57
C ARG A 20 -38.69 -12.17 2.72
N ARG A 21 -38.07 -12.71 1.67
CA ARG A 21 -37.30 -13.96 1.78
C ARG A 21 -36.09 -13.66 2.66
N ALA A 22 -35.77 -14.54 3.60
CA ALA A 22 -34.64 -14.35 4.51
C ALA A 22 -33.30 -14.11 3.77
N GLY A 23 -33.12 -14.71 2.59
CA GLY A 23 -31.93 -14.52 1.75
C GLY A 23 -31.74 -13.10 1.21
N ASP A 24 -32.81 -12.32 1.10
CA ASP A 24 -32.79 -10.96 0.55
C ASP A 24 -32.16 -9.98 1.55
N ALA A 25 -32.35 -10.22 2.85
CA ALA A 25 -31.74 -9.45 3.93
C ALA A 25 -30.25 -9.77 4.07
N GLU A 26 -29.88 -11.04 3.90
CA GLU A 26 -28.48 -11.50 4.01
C GLU A 26 -27.60 -10.87 2.93
N GLY A 27 -28.07 -10.79 1.68
CA GLY A 27 -27.32 -10.15 0.58
C GLY A 27 -27.08 -8.65 0.74
N VAL A 28 -28.05 -7.91 1.29
CA VAL A 28 -27.94 -6.45 1.51
C VAL A 28 -27.01 -6.11 2.67
N PHE A 29 -27.06 -6.87 3.78
CA PHE A 29 -26.14 -6.69 4.90
C PHE A 29 -24.70 -7.06 4.53
N ARG A 30 -24.52 -8.15 3.78
CA ARG A 30 -23.20 -8.61 3.34
C ARG A 30 -22.53 -7.62 2.37
N GLY A 31 -23.25 -7.10 1.38
CA GLY A 31 -22.71 -6.16 0.41
C GLY A 31 -22.33 -4.79 0.98
N ARG A 32 -23.08 -4.28 1.98
CA ARG A 32 -22.79 -2.99 2.63
C ARG A 32 -21.66 -3.12 3.68
N GLY A 33 -21.59 -4.26 4.36
CA GLY A 33 -20.53 -4.60 5.32
C GLY A 33 -19.16 -4.70 4.66
N GLU A 34 -19.01 -5.49 3.60
CA GLU A 34 -17.71 -5.74 2.95
C GLU A 34 -17.05 -4.45 2.43
N GLY A 35 -17.80 -3.58 1.74
CA GLY A 35 -17.28 -2.31 1.22
C GLY A 35 -16.87 -1.32 2.31
N SER A 36 -17.62 -1.26 3.42
CA SER A 36 -17.29 -0.40 4.56
C SER A 36 -16.07 -0.88 5.33
N LEU A 37 -15.90 -2.21 5.47
CA LEU A 37 -14.73 -2.82 6.10
C LEU A 37 -13.47 -2.59 5.27
N LEU A 38 -13.51 -2.78 3.95
CA LEU A 38 -12.36 -2.49 3.08
C LEU A 38 -11.97 -1.01 3.15
N ALA A 39 -12.93 -0.09 3.06
CA ALA A 39 -12.66 1.34 3.20
C ALA A 39 -12.06 1.70 4.57
N ALA A 40 -12.49 1.04 5.65
CA ALA A 40 -11.89 1.20 6.98
C ALA A 40 -10.44 0.67 7.02
N THR A 41 -10.16 -0.49 6.42
CA THR A 41 -8.79 -1.03 6.34
C THR A 41 -7.87 -0.11 5.54
N TYR A 42 -8.33 0.48 4.44
CA TYR A 42 -7.52 1.42 3.65
C TYR A 42 -7.15 2.67 4.44
N ARG A 43 -8.11 3.25 5.19
CA ARG A 43 -7.85 4.42 6.03
C ARG A 43 -6.94 4.14 7.21
N ALA A 44 -7.00 2.93 7.77
CA ALA A 44 -6.09 2.47 8.81
C ALA A 44 -4.68 2.26 8.25
N ALA A 45 -4.57 1.65 7.07
CA ALA A 45 -3.30 1.48 6.36
C ALA A 45 -2.64 2.83 6.04
N ASP A 46 -3.39 3.84 5.60
CA ASP A 46 -2.86 5.19 5.37
C ASP A 46 -2.17 5.78 6.60
N GLY A 47 -2.66 5.47 7.82
CA GLY A 47 -2.03 5.89 9.07
C GLY A 47 -0.68 5.22 9.31
N TRP A 48 -0.58 3.91 9.03
CA TRP A 48 0.69 3.18 9.10
C TRP A 48 1.69 3.69 8.07
N PHE A 49 1.26 3.91 6.82
CA PHE A 49 2.13 4.42 5.78
C PHE A 49 2.59 5.86 6.04
N PHE A 50 1.77 6.68 6.70
CA PHE A 50 2.19 8.00 7.12
C PHE A 50 3.40 7.94 8.08
N TRP A 51 3.34 7.07 9.09
CA TRP A 51 4.47 6.85 9.99
C TRP A 51 5.67 6.24 9.28
N LEU A 52 5.44 5.30 8.36
CA LEU A 52 6.52 4.73 7.54
C LEU A 52 7.21 5.80 6.70
N LEU A 53 6.46 6.68 6.02
CA LEU A 53 7.00 7.82 5.26
C LEU A 53 7.80 8.76 6.17
N ALA A 54 7.27 9.08 7.35
CA ALA A 54 7.99 9.91 8.32
C ALA A 54 9.30 9.25 8.79
N ALA A 55 9.33 7.93 8.98
CA ALA A 55 10.53 7.18 9.37
C ALA A 55 11.63 7.20 8.29
N HIS A 56 11.29 7.46 7.02
CA HIS A 56 12.31 7.60 5.97
C HIS A 56 13.11 8.91 6.11
N LEU A 57 12.56 9.97 6.73
CA LEU A 57 13.28 11.22 6.94
C LEU A 57 14.58 11.04 7.75
N PRO A 58 14.56 10.49 8.98
CA PRO A 58 15.79 10.28 9.74
C PRO A 58 16.72 9.27 9.07
N LEU A 59 16.19 8.25 8.39
CA LEU A 59 17.01 7.28 7.64
C LEU A 59 17.81 7.97 6.52
N ILE A 60 17.12 8.77 5.70
CA ILE A 60 17.74 9.53 4.60
C ILE A 60 18.73 10.56 5.14
N ALA A 61 18.36 11.29 6.20
CA ALA A 61 19.26 12.24 6.85
C ALA A 61 20.51 11.57 7.43
N GLY A 62 20.37 10.40 8.06
CA GLY A 62 21.48 9.60 8.57
C GLY A 62 22.43 9.15 7.46
N LEU A 63 21.88 8.64 6.35
CA LEU A 63 22.69 8.27 5.17
C LEU A 63 23.39 9.49 4.56
N SER A 64 22.71 10.63 4.48
CA SER A 64 23.31 11.89 4.00
C SER A 64 24.44 12.38 4.89
N LEU A 65 24.33 12.22 6.21
CA LEU A 65 25.39 12.56 7.16
C LEU A 65 26.64 11.69 6.93
N MET A 66 26.45 10.40 6.67
CA MET A 66 27.54 9.45 6.47
C MET A 66 28.18 9.52 5.08
N ARG A 67 27.40 9.87 4.04
CA ARG A 67 27.80 9.78 2.62
C ARG A 67 28.00 11.15 1.95
N GLY A 68 27.62 12.25 2.61
CA GLY A 68 27.67 13.59 2.03
C GLY A 68 26.59 13.86 0.97
N THR A 69 25.53 13.06 0.89
CA THR A 69 24.52 13.10 -0.18
C THR A 69 23.32 14.04 0.10
N TRP A 70 23.56 15.13 0.83
CA TRP A 70 22.53 16.08 1.27
C TRP A 70 21.71 16.67 0.12
N LEU A 71 22.35 16.95 -1.03
CA LEU A 71 21.64 17.48 -2.20
C LEU A 71 20.56 16.50 -2.68
N ALA A 72 20.87 15.20 -2.77
CA ALA A 72 19.91 14.19 -3.19
C ALA A 72 18.76 14.04 -2.18
N ALA A 73 19.08 14.08 -0.87
CA ALA A 73 18.08 14.03 0.19
C ALA A 73 17.11 15.21 0.17
N LEU A 74 17.61 16.43 -0.04
CA LEU A 74 16.79 17.63 -0.07
C LEU A 74 16.05 17.80 -1.40
N ALA A 75 16.69 17.49 -2.53
CA ALA A 75 16.07 17.63 -3.85
C ALA A 75 15.01 16.57 -4.14
N PHE A 76 15.20 15.34 -3.66
CA PHE A 76 14.29 14.22 -3.93
C PHE A 76 13.59 13.70 -2.69
N GLY A 77 14.32 13.46 -1.59
CA GLY A 77 13.75 12.88 -0.37
C GLY A 77 12.62 13.72 0.22
N VAL A 78 12.90 15.00 0.50
CA VAL A 78 11.91 15.89 1.14
C VAL A 78 10.67 16.10 0.26
N PRO A 79 10.77 16.45 -1.04
CA PRO A 79 9.60 16.65 -1.88
C PRO A 79 8.77 15.39 -2.07
N VAL A 80 9.40 14.22 -2.24
CA VAL A 80 8.69 12.94 -2.42
C VAL A 80 7.93 12.57 -1.15
N ILE A 81 8.54 12.73 0.03
CA ILE A 81 7.88 12.49 1.32
C ILE A 81 6.73 13.47 1.53
N ALA A 82 6.96 14.76 1.28
CA ALA A 82 5.92 15.79 1.43
C ALA A 82 4.72 15.53 0.52
N ALA A 83 4.96 15.20 -0.76
CA ALA A 83 3.91 14.86 -1.71
C ALA A 83 3.11 13.62 -1.29
N ALA A 84 3.79 12.58 -0.81
CA ALA A 84 3.14 11.36 -0.32
C ALA A 84 2.29 11.62 0.92
N MET A 85 2.82 12.37 1.89
CA MET A 85 2.11 12.74 3.11
C MET A 85 0.90 13.63 2.79
N ALA A 86 1.03 14.55 1.84
CA ALA A 86 -0.10 15.36 1.37
C ALA A 86 -1.18 14.48 0.72
N ALA A 87 -0.82 13.58 -0.19
CA ALA A 87 -1.76 12.63 -0.81
C ALA A 87 -2.45 11.75 0.25
N ALA A 88 -1.69 11.22 1.20
CA ALA A 88 -2.18 10.41 2.31
C ALA A 88 -3.04 11.18 3.32
N ARG A 89 -3.04 12.52 3.31
CA ARG A 89 -3.95 13.32 4.16
C ARG A 89 -5.16 13.87 3.40
N LEU A 90 -4.96 14.34 2.18
CA LEU A 90 -5.98 15.04 1.41
C LEU A 90 -6.94 14.07 0.70
N ALA A 91 -6.48 12.88 0.32
CA ALA A 91 -7.26 11.92 -0.47
C ALA A 91 -7.35 10.54 0.21
N ARG A 92 -7.48 10.52 1.54
CA ARG A 92 -7.50 9.30 2.37
C ARG A 92 -8.49 8.24 1.88
N GLY A 93 -8.04 6.98 1.84
CA GLY A 93 -8.84 5.83 1.43
C GLY A 93 -9.14 5.74 -0.07
N THR A 94 -8.70 6.70 -0.89
CA THR A 94 -8.88 6.65 -2.35
C THR A 94 -7.84 5.74 -3.01
N PHE A 95 -8.13 5.24 -4.21
CA PHE A 95 -7.14 4.49 -4.99
C PHE A 95 -5.92 5.35 -5.38
N PHE A 96 -6.15 6.63 -5.70
CA PHE A 96 -5.10 7.56 -6.09
C PHE A 96 -4.08 7.80 -4.97
N ALA A 97 -4.55 8.05 -3.74
CA ALA A 97 -3.66 8.23 -2.60
C ALA A 97 -2.79 6.99 -2.34
N ARG A 98 -3.37 5.79 -2.45
CA ARG A 98 -2.65 4.52 -2.29
C ARG A 98 -1.55 4.36 -3.33
N CYS A 99 -1.85 4.69 -4.59
CA CYS A 99 -0.86 4.65 -5.68
C CYS A 99 0.25 5.70 -5.46
N ALA A 100 -0.11 6.92 -5.07
CA ALA A 100 0.87 7.98 -4.77
C ALA A 100 1.81 7.58 -3.63
N VAL A 101 1.28 7.03 -2.54
CA VAL A 101 2.07 6.52 -1.41
C VAL A 101 2.99 5.37 -1.86
N ALA A 102 2.47 4.43 -2.65
CA ALA A 102 3.25 3.31 -3.17
C ALA A 102 4.41 3.76 -4.06
N THR A 103 4.14 4.63 -5.03
CA THR A 103 5.16 5.22 -5.91
C THR A 103 6.22 5.95 -5.08
N SER A 104 5.81 6.78 -4.12
CA SER A 104 6.75 7.51 -3.29
C SER A 104 7.63 6.62 -2.43
N LEU A 105 7.10 5.56 -1.81
CA LEU A 105 7.91 4.62 -1.02
C LEU A 105 8.93 3.86 -1.89
N LEU A 106 8.56 3.53 -3.12
CA LEU A 106 9.49 2.91 -4.07
C LEU A 106 10.55 3.89 -4.58
N LEU A 107 10.19 5.16 -4.84
CA LEU A 107 11.16 6.22 -5.15
C LEU A 107 12.14 6.48 -3.99
N LEU A 108 11.65 6.46 -2.75
CA LEU A 108 12.52 6.58 -1.56
C LEU A 108 13.45 5.38 -1.42
N SER A 109 12.99 4.18 -1.80
CA SER A 109 13.87 3.00 -1.87
C SER A 109 14.98 3.20 -2.90
N ALA A 110 14.66 3.73 -4.08
CA ALA A 110 15.66 4.07 -5.09
C ALA A 110 16.66 5.13 -4.60
N LEU A 111 16.18 6.15 -3.88
CA LEU A 111 17.04 7.16 -3.26
C LEU A 111 17.97 6.56 -2.20
N ILE A 112 17.48 5.65 -1.36
CA ILE A 112 18.29 4.95 -0.36
C ILE A 112 19.38 4.11 -1.02
N ILE A 113 19.05 3.39 -2.11
CA ILE A 113 20.03 2.62 -2.89
C ILE A 113 21.09 3.55 -3.49
N HIS A 114 20.67 4.68 -4.06
CA HIS A 114 21.58 5.67 -4.64
C HIS A 114 22.52 6.27 -3.58
N GLN A 115 21.99 6.75 -2.45
CA GLN A 115 22.81 7.25 -1.34
C GLN A 115 23.75 6.17 -0.79
N SER A 116 23.38 4.90 -0.97
CA SER A 116 24.19 3.79 -0.52
C SER A 116 25.30 3.39 -1.49
N GLY A 117 25.49 4.12 -2.59
CA GLY A 117 26.45 3.77 -3.63
C GLY A 117 26.08 2.48 -4.37
N GLY A 118 24.79 2.10 -4.38
CA GLY A 118 24.32 0.91 -5.10
C GLY A 118 24.55 -0.42 -4.39
N MET A 119 24.79 -0.43 -3.07
CA MET A 119 24.94 -1.68 -2.28
C MET A 119 23.77 -2.65 -2.49
N ILE A 120 24.08 -3.93 -2.70
CA ILE A 120 23.08 -4.98 -2.95
C ILE A 120 22.13 -5.15 -1.76
N GLU A 121 22.65 -4.97 -0.54
CA GLU A 121 21.89 -5.11 0.70
C GLU A 121 20.73 -4.10 0.76
N MET A 122 20.93 -2.92 0.17
CA MET A 122 19.90 -1.88 0.17
C MET A 122 18.81 -2.12 -0.88
N HIS A 123 19.03 -3.03 -1.84
CA HIS A 123 17.98 -3.44 -2.77
C HIS A 123 16.89 -4.24 -2.06
N PHE A 124 17.21 -4.91 -0.94
CA PHE A 124 16.21 -5.59 -0.13
C PHE A 124 15.13 -4.65 0.42
N HIS A 125 15.43 -3.35 0.52
CA HIS A 125 14.47 -2.34 0.93
C HIS A 125 13.23 -2.30 0.00
N ILE A 126 13.40 -2.52 -1.31
CA ILE A 126 12.28 -2.57 -2.26
C ILE A 126 11.32 -3.70 -1.89
N PHE A 127 11.83 -4.90 -1.59
CA PHE A 127 11.01 -6.04 -1.21
C PHE A 127 10.32 -5.84 0.15
N ALA A 128 11.00 -5.20 1.09
CA ALA A 128 10.40 -4.82 2.37
C ALA A 128 9.21 -3.87 2.14
N ILE A 129 9.38 -2.82 1.34
CA ILE A 129 8.30 -1.87 1.00
C ILE A 129 7.16 -2.57 0.25
N LEU A 130 7.43 -3.43 -0.72
CA LEU A 130 6.39 -4.20 -1.42
C LEU A 130 5.57 -5.06 -0.44
N SER A 131 6.24 -5.65 0.56
CA SER A 131 5.57 -6.42 1.62
C SER A 131 4.66 -5.55 2.48
N PHE A 132 5.11 -4.33 2.85
CA PHE A 132 4.25 -3.37 3.54
C PHE A 132 3.06 -2.95 2.68
N LEU A 133 3.24 -2.73 1.38
CA LEU A 133 2.17 -2.31 0.45
C LEU A 133 1.01 -3.32 0.37
N LEU A 134 1.24 -4.60 0.66
CA LEU A 134 0.18 -5.60 0.77
C LEU A 134 -0.82 -5.30 1.90
N MET A 135 -0.48 -4.42 2.86
CA MET A 135 -1.42 -3.89 3.86
C MET A 135 -2.61 -3.17 3.23
N TYR A 136 -2.45 -2.58 2.03
CA TYR A 136 -3.57 -2.01 1.28
C TYR A 136 -4.52 -3.07 0.72
N ARG A 137 -4.17 -4.37 0.78
CA ARG A 137 -4.98 -5.50 0.29
C ARG A 137 -5.49 -5.33 -1.15
N ASP A 138 -4.73 -4.61 -1.97
CA ASP A 138 -5.07 -4.31 -3.35
C ASP A 138 -3.82 -4.49 -4.21
N TRP A 139 -3.77 -5.58 -4.97
CA TRP A 139 -2.61 -5.96 -5.79
C TRP A 139 -2.28 -4.92 -6.87
N ARG A 140 -3.26 -4.10 -7.27
CA ARG A 140 -3.07 -3.03 -8.27
C ARG A 140 -2.14 -1.93 -7.76
N VAL A 141 -2.17 -1.65 -6.46
CA VAL A 141 -1.37 -0.57 -5.85
C VAL A 141 0.14 -0.80 -6.00
N PRO A 142 0.72 -1.95 -5.58
CA PRO A 142 2.14 -2.20 -5.77
C PRO A 142 2.52 -2.33 -7.25
N VAL A 143 1.65 -2.87 -8.11
CA VAL A 143 1.93 -2.98 -9.56
C VAL A 143 2.00 -1.61 -10.22
N VAL A 144 1.04 -0.72 -9.94
CA VAL A 144 1.05 0.66 -10.47
C VAL A 144 2.28 1.41 -9.95
N GLY A 145 2.57 1.29 -8.65
CA GLY A 145 3.77 1.90 -8.06
C GLY A 145 5.06 1.44 -8.76
N ALA A 146 5.22 0.13 -8.94
CA ALA A 146 6.38 -0.46 -9.61
C ALA A 146 6.49 -0.03 -11.07
N ALA A 147 5.37 0.00 -11.81
CA ALA A 147 5.36 0.43 -13.21
C ALA A 147 5.79 1.90 -13.36
N VAL A 148 5.27 2.79 -12.52
CA VAL A 148 5.67 4.22 -12.54
C VAL A 148 7.17 4.37 -12.26
N VAL A 149 7.69 3.64 -11.27
CA VAL A 149 9.11 3.69 -10.92
C VAL A 149 9.98 3.08 -12.02
N ALA A 150 9.55 2.00 -12.67
CA ALA A 150 10.25 1.43 -13.83
C ALA A 150 10.36 2.44 -14.98
N VAL A 151 9.27 3.16 -15.29
CA VAL A 151 9.28 4.23 -16.30
C VAL A 151 10.22 5.36 -15.89
N TYR A 152 10.16 5.80 -14.63
CA TYR A 152 11.07 6.82 -14.10
C TYR A 152 12.54 6.41 -14.25
N HIS A 153 12.88 5.16 -13.91
CA HIS A 153 14.23 4.63 -14.07
C HIS A 153 14.67 4.57 -15.53
N ALA A 154 13.81 4.09 -16.43
CA ALA A 154 14.12 4.04 -17.86
C ALA A 154 14.36 5.45 -18.41
N ALA A 155 13.51 6.40 -18.04
CA ALA A 155 13.64 7.80 -18.45
C ALA A 155 14.92 8.44 -17.89
N ALA A 156 15.22 8.24 -16.60
CA ALA A 156 16.44 8.72 -15.98
C ALA A 156 17.69 8.13 -16.64
N HIS A 157 17.69 6.83 -16.94
CA HIS A 157 18.78 6.17 -17.66
C HIS A 157 18.97 6.74 -19.07
N VAL A 158 17.88 6.96 -19.82
CA VAL A 158 17.94 7.62 -21.13
C VAL A 158 18.50 9.04 -21.02
N ALA A 159 18.07 9.82 -20.02
CA ALA A 159 18.60 11.15 -19.79
C ALA A 159 20.11 11.13 -19.46
N GLN A 160 20.56 10.15 -18.68
CA GLN A 160 21.98 9.96 -18.34
C GLN A 160 22.83 9.51 -19.54
N MET A 161 22.26 8.76 -20.50
CA MET A 161 22.97 8.42 -21.73
C MET A 161 23.04 9.58 -22.72
N ALA A 162 22.18 10.58 -22.57
CA ALA A 162 22.08 11.71 -23.48
C ALA A 162 22.95 12.92 -23.08
N GLY A 163 23.67 12.88 -21.95
CA GLY A 163 24.51 13.97 -21.45
C GLY A 163 25.16 13.65 -20.12
#